data_AF-A0A257UL79-F1
#
_entry.id   AF-A0A257UL79-F1
#
_cell.length_a   1.000
_cell.length_b   1.000
_cell.length_c   1.000
_cell.angle_alpha   90.00
_cell.angle_beta   90.00
_cell.angle_gamma   90.00
#
_symmetry.space_group_name_H-M   'P 1'
#
loop_
_entity.id
_entity.type
_entity.pdbx_description
1 polymer ?
#
loop_
_entity_poly.entity_id
_entity_poly.type
_entity_poly.pdbx_seq_one_letter_code
_entity_poly.pdbx_strand_id
1 'polypeptide(L)'
;MPSRVQALKLFEPAIVRRAIAESFKKLDPRHMARNPVMFVTEVVSVLTTCLWVQALRGHGEAPAGFIFAVSIWLWFTVLFANFAEAMAEGRGK
;
A
#
# COMPACT_ATOMS: atom_id res chain seq x y z
N MET A 1 5.10 -14.26 -27.52
CA MET A 1 4.89 -15.22 -26.41
C MET A 1 6.09 -15.13 -25.48
N PRO A 2 5.98 -14.59 -24.26
CA PRO A 2 7.11 -14.58 -23.32
C PRO A 2 7.46 -16.03 -22.93
N SER A 3 8.74 -16.38 -22.97
CA SER A 3 9.23 -17.72 -22.64
C SER A 3 9.10 -17.97 -21.13
N ARG A 4 8.74 -19.21 -20.72
CA ARG A 4 8.55 -19.61 -19.31
C ARG A 4 9.72 -19.24 -18.38
N VAL A 5 10.93 -19.16 -18.93
CA VAL A 5 12.16 -18.77 -18.22
C VAL A 5 12.12 -17.31 -17.74
N GLN A 6 11.43 -16.42 -18.47
CA GLN A 6 11.31 -15.00 -18.12
C GLN A 6 10.30 -14.77 -16.97
N ALA A 7 9.26 -15.60 -16.89
CA ALA A 7 8.27 -15.56 -15.80
C ALA A 7 8.87 -16.02 -14.45
N LEU A 8 9.79 -16.98 -14.46
CA LEU A 8 10.49 -17.42 -13.25
C LEU A 8 11.45 -16.34 -12.71
N LYS A 9 12.03 -15.51 -13.60
CA LYS A 9 12.86 -14.37 -13.19
C LYS A 9 12.05 -13.24 -12.54
N LEU A 10 10.78 -13.06 -12.91
CA LEU A 10 9.89 -12.05 -12.29
C LEU A 10 9.61 -12.32 -10.81
N PHE A 11 9.63 -13.59 -10.41
CA PHE A 11 9.46 -14.01 -9.01
C PHE A 11 10.80 -14.30 -8.33
N GLU A 12 11.92 -13.79 -8.86
CA GLU A 12 13.17 -13.88 -8.12
C GLU A 12 13.02 -13.18 -6.77
N PRO A 13 13.40 -13.85 -5.67
CA PRO A 13 13.23 -13.31 -4.31
C PRO A 13 13.87 -11.94 -4.14
N ALA A 14 14.95 -11.66 -4.88
CA ALA A 14 15.63 -10.37 -4.88
C ALA A 14 14.76 -9.24 -5.46
N ILE A 15 14.02 -9.50 -6.55
CA ILE A 15 13.13 -8.53 -7.19
C ILE A 15 11.92 -8.26 -6.30
N VAL A 16 11.31 -9.32 -5.75
CA VAL A 16 10.16 -9.20 -4.85
C VAL A 16 10.53 -8.43 -3.58
N ARG A 17 11.68 -8.75 -2.95
CA ARG A 17 12.15 -8.05 -1.74
C ARG A 17 12.43 -6.57 -2.02
N ARG A 18 12.98 -6.25 -3.20
CA ARG A 18 13.20 -4.87 -3.63
C ARG A 18 11.88 -4.15 -3.87
N ALA A 19 10.92 -4.77 -4.55
CA ALA A 19 9.60 -4.18 -4.79
C ALA A 19 8.82 -3.92 -3.49
N ILE A 20 8.94 -4.81 -2.50
CA ILE A 20 8.39 -4.58 -1.15
C ILE A 20 9.07 -3.36 -0.51
N ALA A 21 10.40 -3.27 -0.53
CA ALA A 21 11.10 -2.11 0.06
C ALA A 21 10.74 -0.79 -0.65
N GLU A 22 10.61 -0.82 -1.97
CA GLU A 22 10.20 0.34 -2.77
C GLU A 22 8.73 0.72 -2.54
N SER A 23 7.83 -0.24 -2.29
CA SER A 23 6.41 0.08 -2.03
C SER A 23 6.21 0.91 -0.76
N PHE A 24 7.03 0.67 0.27
CA PHE A 24 7.08 1.51 1.47
C PHE A 24 7.72 2.88 1.22
N LYS A 25 8.74 2.97 0.35
CA LYS A 25 9.32 4.27 -0.02
C LYS A 25 8.35 5.14 -0.84
N LYS A 26 7.49 4.50 -1.63
CA LYS A 26 6.45 5.17 -2.42
C LYS A 26 5.29 5.72 -1.58
N LEU A 27 5.26 5.46 -0.27
CA LEU A 27 4.37 6.16 0.67
C LEU A 27 4.77 7.63 0.91
N ASP A 28 5.77 8.17 0.21
CA ASP A 28 6.02 9.60 0.26
C ASP A 28 4.85 10.36 -0.41
N PRO A 29 4.09 11.21 0.32
CA PRO A 29 2.93 11.91 -0.20
C PRO A 29 3.24 12.79 -1.41
N ARG A 30 4.51 13.18 -1.62
CA ARG A 30 4.96 13.93 -2.80
C ARG A 30 4.95 13.10 -4.09
N HIS A 31 5.16 11.79 -3.99
CA HIS A 31 5.02 10.87 -5.12
C HIS A 31 3.53 10.55 -5.36
N MET A 32 2.79 10.30 -4.29
CA MET A 32 1.36 9.97 -4.33
C MET A 32 0.53 11.09 -4.96
N ALA A 33 0.91 12.37 -4.78
CA ALA A 33 0.20 13.51 -5.37
C ALA A 33 0.06 13.48 -6.91
N ARG A 34 0.89 12.70 -7.63
CA ARG A 34 0.76 12.51 -9.09
C ARG A 34 -0.26 11.43 -9.46
N ASN A 35 -0.60 10.57 -8.49
CA ASN A 35 -1.60 9.52 -8.61
C ASN A 35 -2.78 9.83 -7.67
N PRO A 36 -3.76 10.64 -8.12
CA PRO A 36 -4.80 11.18 -7.25
C PRO A 36 -5.64 10.10 -6.55
N VAL A 37 -5.87 8.95 -7.20
CA VAL A 37 -6.63 7.83 -6.62
C VAL A 37 -5.87 7.20 -5.45
N MET A 38 -4.57 6.98 -5.62
CA MET A 38 -3.71 6.43 -4.57
C MET A 38 -3.54 7.40 -3.40
N PHE A 39 -3.35 8.68 -3.68
CA PHE A 39 -3.24 9.72 -2.66
C PHE A 39 -4.49 9.84 -1.79
N VAL A 40 -5.69 9.88 -2.40
CA VAL A 40 -6.94 9.93 -1.64
C VAL A 40 -7.07 8.71 -0.73
N THR A 41 -6.73 7.53 -1.23
CA THR A 41 -6.80 6.30 -0.44
C THR A 41 -5.85 6.35 0.75
N GLU A 42 -4.62 6.83 0.57
CA GLU A 42 -3.66 7.04 1.67
C GLU A 42 -4.17 8.03 2.72
N VAL A 43 -4.71 9.17 2.29
CA VAL A 43 -5.30 10.16 3.20
C VAL A 43 -6.44 9.54 4.00
N VAL A 44 -7.30 8.75 3.35
CA VAL A 44 -8.38 8.02 4.02
C VAL A 44 -7.82 6.97 4.99
N SER A 45 -6.76 6.24 4.64
CA SER A 45 -6.09 5.30 5.54
C SER A 45 -5.56 5.99 6.80
N VAL A 46 -4.93 7.15 6.65
CA VAL A 46 -4.41 7.97 7.75
C VAL A 46 -5.56 8.48 8.63
N LEU A 47 -6.61 9.05 8.03
CA LEU A 47 -7.79 9.52 8.76
C LEU A 47 -8.46 8.40 9.54
N THR A 48 -8.64 7.22 8.92
CA THR A 48 -9.24 6.05 9.57
C THR A 48 -8.37 5.54 10.71
N THR A 49 -7.04 5.61 10.58
CA THR A 49 -6.09 5.30 11.67
C THR A 49 -6.26 6.30 12.82
N CYS A 50 -6.44 7.58 12.54
CA CYS A 50 -6.72 8.60 13.57
C CYS A 50 -8.07 8.35 14.27
N LEU A 51 -9.12 7.98 13.53
CA LEU A 51 -10.41 7.59 14.09
C LEU A 51 -10.30 6.35 14.98
N TRP A 52 -9.48 5.38 14.59
CA TRP A 52 -9.22 4.21 15.44
C TRP A 52 -8.56 4.62 16.77
N VAL A 53 -7.55 5.49 16.73
CA VAL A 53 -6.91 6.02 17.95
C VAL A 53 -7.91 6.79 18.82
N GLN A 54 -8.83 7.55 18.23
CA GLN A 54 -9.91 8.21 18.97
C GLN A 54 -10.88 7.21 19.60
N ALA A 55 -11.23 6.14 18.87
CA ALA A 55 -12.09 5.09 19.38
C ALA A 55 -11.47 4.33 20.56
N LEU A 56 -10.15 4.12 20.55
CA LEU A 56 -9.42 3.56 21.70
C LEU A 56 -9.48 4.45 22.93
N ARG A 57 -9.66 5.77 22.76
CA ARG A 57 -9.81 6.75 23.86
C ARG A 57 -11.26 6.87 24.35
N GLY A 58 -12.19 6.06 23.83
CA GLY A 58 -13.58 6.05 24.25
C GLY A 58 -14.48 7.09 23.56
N HIS A 59 -13.98 7.80 22.56
CA HIS A 59 -14.73 8.82 21.80
C HIS A 59 -15.18 8.33 20.40
N GLY A 60 -15.19 7.02 20.17
CA GLY A 60 -15.52 6.44 18.85
C GLY A 60 -17.01 6.18 18.68
N GLU A 61 -17.55 6.52 17.50
CA GLU A 61 -18.93 6.21 17.11
C GLU A 61 -19.15 4.70 16.84
N ALA A 62 -18.09 3.98 16.52
CA ALA A 62 -18.11 2.55 16.20
C ALA A 62 -17.11 1.75 17.05
N PRO A 63 -17.27 0.42 17.17
CA PRO A 63 -16.31 -0.42 17.90
C PRO A 63 -14.89 -0.26 17.36
N ALA A 64 -13.92 -0.05 18.25
CA ALA A 64 -12.52 0.16 17.85
C ALA A 64 -11.97 -1.00 16.98
N GLY A 65 -12.39 -2.24 17.23
CA GLY A 65 -12.00 -3.39 16.42
C GLY A 65 -12.47 -3.31 14.96
N PHE A 66 -13.65 -2.73 14.70
CA PHE A 66 -14.15 -2.52 13.35
C PHE A 66 -13.34 -1.46 12.60
N ILE A 67 -13.11 -0.31 13.24
CA ILE A 67 -12.32 0.79 12.65
C ILE A 67 -10.88 0.32 12.37
N PHE A 68 -10.31 -0.48 13.27
CA PHE A 68 -9.00 -1.11 13.07
C PHE A 68 -8.96 -2.00 11.84
N ALA A 69 -9.95 -2.90 11.69
CA ALA A 69 -10.01 -3.82 10.55
C ALA A 69 -10.10 -3.07 9.22
N VAL A 70 -10.93 -2.02 9.17
CA VAL A 70 -11.05 -1.14 8.00
C VAL A 70 -9.72 -0.41 7.74
N SER A 71 -9.10 0.16 8.77
CA SER A 71 -7.82 0.86 8.67
C SER A 71 -6.71 -0.04 8.13
N ILE A 72 -6.59 -1.28 8.63
CA ILE A 72 -5.64 -2.26 8.12
C ILE A 72 -5.91 -2.58 6.66
N TRP A 73 -7.17 -2.76 6.29
CA TRP A 73 -7.53 -3.10 4.91
C TRP A 73 -7.16 -1.96 3.95
N LEU A 74 -7.41 -0.71 4.34
CA LEU A 74 -7.02 0.47 3.55
C LEU A 74 -5.49 0.60 3.43
N TRP A 75 -4.73 0.34 4.50
CA TRP A 75 -3.27 0.30 4.40
C TRP A 75 -2.79 -0.82 3.48
N PHE A 76 -3.44 -1.98 3.52
CA PHE A 76 -3.12 -3.10 2.64
C PHE A 76 -3.35 -2.74 1.16
N THR A 77 -4.46 -2.07 0.82
CA THR A 77 -4.72 -1.66 -0.58
C THR A 77 -3.69 -0.65 -1.08
N VAL A 78 -3.29 0.31 -0.26
CA VAL A 78 -2.23 1.29 -0.59
C VAL A 78 -0.90 0.57 -0.84
N LEU A 79 -0.48 -0.29 0.09
CA LEU A 79 0.78 -1.03 -0.05
C LEU A 79 0.78 -1.96 -1.25
N PHE A 80 -0.35 -2.63 -1.53
CA PHE A 80 -0.50 -3.51 -2.67
C PHE A 80 -0.39 -2.76 -3.99
N ALA A 81 -1.03 -1.60 -4.11
CA ALA A 81 -0.93 -0.80 -5.32
C ALA A 81 0.46 -0.18 -5.50
N ASN A 82 1.11 0.30 -4.43
CA ASN A 82 2.52 0.73 -4.47
C ASN A 82 3.45 -0.41 -4.90
N PHE A 83 3.19 -1.64 -4.43
CA PHE A 83 3.93 -2.83 -4.83
C PHE A 83 3.72 -3.16 -6.32
N ALA A 84 2.48 -3.13 -6.81
CA ALA A 84 2.17 -3.36 -8.22
C ALA A 84 2.87 -2.31 -9.12
N GLU A 85 2.92 -1.06 -8.69
CA GLU A 85 3.63 0.02 -9.38
C GLU A 85 5.15 -0.21 -9.39
N ALA A 86 5.75 -0.58 -8.24
CA ALA A 86 7.17 -0.90 -8.15
C ALA A 86 7.55 -2.13 -9.00
N MET A 87 6.69 -3.14 -9.04
CA MET A 87 6.86 -4.30 -9.92
C MET A 87 6.76 -3.93 -11.40
N ALA A 88 5.89 -2.98 -11.78
CA ALA A 88 5.77 -2.51 -13.16
C ALA A 88 7.00 -1.70 -13.60
N GLU A 89 7.51 -0.79 -12.76
CA GLU A 89 8.72 0.00 -13.04
C GLU A 89 10.00 -0.84 -13.05
N GLY A 90 10.06 -1.88 -12.22
CA GLY A 90 11.15 -2.86 -12.23
C GLY A 90 11.30 -3.63 -13.54
N ARG A 91 10.36 -3.52 -14.49
CA ARG A 91 10.44 -4.14 -15.82
C ARG A 91 11.25 -3.33 -16.84
N GLY A 92 11.60 -2.08 -16.55
CA GLY A 92 12.28 -1.16 -17.46
C GLY A 92 13.77 -0.91 -17.19
N LYS A 93 14.33 -1.52 -16.14
CA LYS A 93 15.77 -1.51 -15.81
C LYS A 93 16.26 -2.95 -15.69
#